data_AF-A0A355G5Z5-F1
#
_entry.id   AF-A0A355G5Z5-F1
#
_cell.length_a   1.000
_cell.length_b   1.000
_cell.length_c   1.000
_cell.angle_alpha   90.00
_cell.angle_beta   90.00
_cell.angle_gamma   90.00
#
_symmetry.space_group_name_H-M   'P 1'
#
loop_
_entity.id
_entity.type
_entity.pdbx_description
1 polymer ?
#
loop_
_entity_poly.entity_id
_entity_poly.type
_entity_poly.pdbx_seq_one_letter_code
_entity_poly.pdbx_strand_id
1 'polypeptide(L)'
;EALTELAEQFKQIARQKKDRPRRIETERQFHGLILEMSGVPLIADMQKLLAALFETSYPTRKYPMLDDDVNERIIWQHFELVSAIQDRDVERSRSVMRAHLKYLLMPEREID
;
A
#
# COMPACT_ATOMS: atom_id res chain seq x y z
N GLU A 1 14.46 -6.70 6.09
CA GLU A 1 14.89 -7.26 4.79
C GLU A 1 13.68 -7.47 3.87
N ALA A 2 12.76 -8.38 4.17
CA ALA A 2 11.58 -8.64 3.32
C ALA A 2 10.69 -7.40 3.00
N LEU A 3 10.40 -6.52 3.97
CA LEU A 3 9.65 -5.28 3.70
C LEU A 3 10.37 -4.33 2.74
N THR A 4 11.69 -4.25 2.85
CA THR A 4 12.54 -3.43 1.97
C THR A 4 12.52 -3.96 0.54
N GLU A 5 12.58 -5.28 0.38
CA GLU A 5 12.49 -5.94 -0.93
C GLU A 5 11.13 -5.68 -1.59
N LEU A 6 10.03 -5.81 -0.85
CA LEU A 6 8.70 -5.53 -1.35
C LEU A 6 8.53 -4.04 -1.75
N ALA A 7 9.11 -3.11 -0.99
CA ALA A 7 9.10 -1.68 -1.36
C ALA A 7 9.90 -1.40 -2.65
N GLU A 8 11.06 -2.03 -2.84
CA GLU A 8 11.81 -1.91 -4.09
C GLU A 8 11.07 -2.55 -5.28
N GLN A 9 10.48 -3.73 -5.09
CA GLN A 9 9.65 -4.36 -6.12
C GLN A 9 8.48 -3.44 -6.51
N PHE A 10 7.79 -2.88 -5.52
CA PHE A 10 6.71 -1.93 -5.75
C PHE A 10 7.19 -0.72 -6.56
N LYS A 11 8.32 -0.11 -6.20
CA LYS A 11 8.91 1.01 -6.94
C LYS A 11 9.19 0.69 -8.41
N GLN A 12 9.73 -0.50 -8.71
CA GLN A 12 9.98 -0.93 -10.09
C GLN A 12 8.67 -1.10 -10.88
N ILE A 13 7.66 -1.72 -10.26
CA ILE A 13 6.35 -1.96 -10.91
C ILE A 13 5.56 -0.66 -11.06
N ALA A 14 5.60 0.22 -10.06
CA ALA A 14 4.91 1.49 -10.06
C ALA A 14 5.33 2.36 -11.26
N ARG A 15 6.60 2.30 -11.68
CA ARG A 15 7.11 2.98 -12.88
C ARG A 15 6.64 2.33 -14.20
N GLN A 16 6.14 1.10 -14.15
CA GLN A 16 5.62 0.36 -15.29
C GLN A 16 4.09 0.46 -15.35
N LYS A 17 3.63 1.46 -16.11
CA LYS A 17 2.23 1.84 -16.26
C LYS A 17 1.25 0.69 -16.69
N LYS A 18 1.73 -0.46 -17.14
CA LYS A 18 0.87 -1.52 -17.68
C LYS A 18 0.64 -2.72 -16.76
N ASP A 19 1.38 -2.85 -15.66
CA ASP A 19 1.34 -4.07 -14.83
C ASP A 19 0.55 -3.88 -13.53
N ARG A 20 -0.74 -3.55 -13.69
CA ARG A 20 -1.66 -3.33 -12.56
C ARG A 20 -1.87 -4.58 -11.68
N PRO A 21 -2.05 -5.80 -12.22
CA PRO A 21 -2.22 -6.99 -11.38
C PRO A 21 -1.03 -7.23 -10.47
N ARG A 22 0.19 -7.10 -11.00
CA ARG A 22 1.40 -7.27 -10.19
C ARG A 22 1.56 -6.15 -9.16
N ARG A 23 1.20 -4.90 -9.51
CA ARG A 23 1.18 -3.79 -8.54
C ARG A 23 0.28 -4.10 -7.34
N ILE A 24 -0.96 -4.53 -7.61
CA ILE A 24 -1.93 -4.87 -6.57
C ILE A 24 -1.40 -6.01 -5.70
N GLU A 25 -0.82 -7.04 -6.31
CA GLU A 25 -0.25 -8.16 -5.58
C GLU A 25 0.92 -7.75 -4.68
N THR A 26 1.84 -6.92 -5.17
CA THR A 26 2.96 -6.41 -4.37
C THR A 26 2.48 -5.51 -3.22
N GLU A 27 1.49 -4.63 -3.45
CA GLU A 27 0.88 -3.84 -2.37
C GLU A 27 0.18 -4.74 -1.34
N ARG A 28 -0.51 -5.80 -1.79
CA ARG A 28 -1.17 -6.79 -0.92
C ARG A 28 -0.16 -7.51 -0.03
N GLN A 29 0.97 -7.94 -0.58
CA GLN A 29 2.05 -8.60 0.15
C GLN A 29 2.72 -7.65 1.15
N PHE A 30 3.02 -6.41 0.73
CA PHE A 30 3.65 -5.41 1.60
C PHE A 30 2.81 -5.11 2.84
N HIS A 31 1.53 -4.79 2.65
CA HIS A 31 0.62 -4.52 3.75
C HIS A 31 0.32 -5.77 4.58
N GLY A 32 0.19 -6.93 3.94
CA GLY A 32 0.02 -8.21 4.63
C GLY A 32 1.16 -8.48 5.62
N LEU A 33 2.41 -8.29 5.19
CA LEU A 33 3.59 -8.46 6.05
C LEU A 33 3.58 -7.50 7.25
N ILE A 34 3.16 -6.24 7.07
CA ILE A 34 3.01 -5.29 8.18
C ILE A 34 1.96 -5.79 9.19
N LEU A 35 0.84 -6.33 8.71
CA LEU A 35 -0.20 -6.87 9.59
C LEU A 35 0.29 -8.11 10.34
N GLU A 36 1.06 -8.98 9.69
CA GLU A 36 1.68 -10.15 10.34
C GLU A 36 2.65 -9.73 11.46
N MET A 37 3.39 -8.63 11.28
CA MET A 37 4.28 -8.07 12.30
C MET A 37 3.55 -7.57 13.55
N SER A 38 2.22 -7.38 13.51
CA SER A 38 1.43 -7.07 14.71
C SER A 38 1.34 -8.24 15.71
N GLY A 39 1.67 -9.46 15.29
CA GLY A 39 1.52 -10.66 16.10
C GLY A 39 0.07 -11.10 16.30
N VAL A 40 -0.89 -10.51 15.55
CA VAL A 40 -2.32 -10.86 15.60
C VAL A 40 -2.73 -11.49 14.26
N PRO A 41 -2.70 -12.84 14.13
CA PRO A 41 -2.96 -13.52 12.86
C PRO A 41 -4.33 -13.19 12.26
N LEU A 42 -5.33 -12.98 13.10
CA LEU A 42 -6.70 -12.64 12.69
C LEU A 42 -6.73 -11.40 11.79
N ILE A 43 -5.93 -10.37 12.07
CA ILE A 43 -5.96 -9.12 11.29
C ILE A 43 -5.36 -9.35 9.89
N ALA A 44 -4.28 -10.12 9.80
CA ALA A 44 -3.69 -10.49 8.51
C ALA A 44 -4.66 -11.35 7.66
N ASP A 45 -5.37 -12.29 8.29
CA ASP A 45 -6.36 -13.12 7.59
C ASP A 45 -7.60 -12.32 7.16
N MET A 46 -8.02 -11.34 7.97
CA MET A 46 -9.07 -10.39 7.56
C MET A 46 -8.68 -9.63 6.29
N GLN A 47 -7.42 -9.21 6.15
CA GLN A 47 -6.95 -8.53 4.93
C GLN A 47 -7.03 -9.45 3.70
N LYS A 48 -6.67 -10.73 3.83
CA LYS A 48 -6.79 -11.72 2.74
C LYS A 48 -8.25 -11.92 2.32
N LEU A 49 -9.16 -12.05 3.29
CA LEU A 49 -10.60 -12.20 3.02
C LEU A 49 -11.18 -10.97 2.34
N LEU A 50 -10.86 -9.77 2.82
CA LEU A 50 -11.31 -8.52 2.22
C LEU A 50 -10.75 -8.35 0.80
N ALA A 51 -9.47 -8.66 0.57
CA ALA A 51 -8.87 -8.60 -0.77
C ALA A 51 -9.61 -9.51 -1.77
N ALA A 52 -9.86 -10.77 -1.39
CA ALA A 52 -10.61 -11.71 -2.23
C ALA A 52 -12.05 -11.24 -2.51
N LEU A 53 -12.73 -10.65 -1.52
CA LEU A 53 -14.05 -10.07 -1.70
C LEU A 53 -14.01 -8.91 -2.71
N PHE A 54 -13.04 -7.99 -2.58
CA PHE A 54 -12.93 -6.84 -3.47
C PHE A 54 -12.55 -7.23 -4.90
N GLU A 55 -11.72 -8.25 -5.09
CA GLU A 55 -11.36 -8.76 -6.42
C GLU A 55 -12.52 -9.43 -7.15
N THR A 56 -13.36 -10.17 -6.42
CA THR A 56 -14.45 -10.98 -6.99
C THR A 56 -15.76 -10.22 -7.14
N SER A 57 -16.07 -9.33 -6.20
CA SER A 57 -17.42 -8.76 -6.05
C SER A 57 -17.53 -7.32 -6.53
N TYR A 58 -16.40 -6.64 -6.76
CA TYR A 58 -16.39 -5.25 -7.20
C TYR A 58 -15.65 -5.13 -8.53
N PRO A 59 -16.28 -4.53 -9.57
CA PRO A 59 -15.62 -4.37 -10.85
C PRO A 59 -14.34 -3.56 -10.66
N THR A 60 -13.23 -4.06 -11.20
CA THR A 60 -11.94 -3.38 -11.11
C THR A 60 -12.14 -1.97 -11.66
N ARG A 61 -12.01 -0.94 -10.81
CA ARG A 61 -12.17 0.44 -11.26
C ARG A 61 -11.29 0.64 -12.49
N LYS A 62 -11.89 0.99 -13.64
CA LYS A 62 -11.19 1.40 -14.87
C LYS A 62 -10.55 2.80 -14.75
N TYR A 63 -10.56 3.37 -13.54
CA TYR A 63 -10.05 4.69 -13.22
C TYR A 63 -8.53 4.76 -13.39
N PRO A 64 -8.01 5.97 -13.70
CA PRO A 64 -6.78 6.14 -14.42
C PRO A 64 -5.60 5.66 -13.57
N MET A 65 -4.51 5.38 -14.28
CA MET A 65 -3.20 5.36 -13.68
C MET A 65 -3.05 6.54 -12.72
N LEU A 66 -2.49 6.30 -11.54
CA LEU A 66 -2.12 7.40 -10.66
C LEU A 66 -1.18 8.32 -11.43
N ASP A 67 -1.38 9.62 -11.29
CA ASP A 67 -0.47 10.62 -11.86
C ASP A 67 0.96 10.38 -11.34
N ASP A 68 1.96 10.77 -12.12
CA ASP A 68 3.36 10.42 -11.82
C ASP A 68 3.79 10.97 -10.44
N ASP A 69 3.31 12.16 -10.05
CA ASP A 69 3.55 12.76 -8.74
C ASP A 69 2.89 11.96 -7.60
N VAL A 70 1.67 11.48 -7.81
CA VAL A 70 0.93 10.63 -6.85
C VAL A 70 1.70 9.34 -6.63
N ASN A 71 2.23 8.77 -7.72
CA ASN A 71 2.95 7.52 -7.71
C ASN A 71 4.30 7.63 -6.99
N GLU A 72 5.10 8.66 -7.29
CA GLU A 72 6.36 8.93 -6.60
C GLU A 72 6.15 9.20 -5.10
N ARG A 73 5.06 9.89 -4.73
CA ARG A 73 4.70 10.08 -3.32
C ARG A 73 4.40 8.76 -2.61
N ILE A 74 3.67 7.86 -3.24
CA ILE A 74 3.37 6.54 -2.67
C ILE A 74 4.64 5.69 -2.53
N ILE A 75 5.52 5.73 -3.53
CA ILE A 75 6.83 5.07 -3.46
C ILE A 75 7.60 5.58 -2.23
N TRP A 76 7.71 6.90 -2.07
CA TRP A 76 8.37 7.49 -0.91
C TRP A 76 7.74 7.04 0.42
N GLN A 77 6.40 7.02 0.52
CA GLN A 77 5.68 6.58 1.72
C GLN A 77 5.98 5.12 2.10
N HIS A 78 6.17 4.23 1.13
CA HIS A 78 6.56 2.84 1.42
C HIS A 78 7.95 2.77 2.08
N PHE A 79 8.95 3.47 1.53
CA PHE A 79 10.30 3.50 2.12
C PHE A 79 10.34 4.20 3.46
N GLU A 80 9.56 5.26 3.62
CA GLU A 80 9.42 5.97 4.89
C GLU A 80 8.82 5.06 5.97
N LEU A 81 7.82 4.23 5.60
CA LEU A 81 7.24 3.26 6.51
C LEU A 81 8.22 2.14 6.87
N VAL A 82 8.98 1.62 5.89
CA VAL A 82 10.05 0.65 6.13
C VAL A 82 11.05 1.20 7.15
N SER A 83 11.51 2.43 6.96
CA SER A 83 12.48 3.09 7.84
C SER A 83 11.91 3.26 9.25
N ALA A 84 10.68 3.78 9.38
CA ALA A 84 10.01 3.96 10.66
C ALA A 84 9.84 2.63 11.44
N ILE A 85 9.50 1.54 10.74
CA ILE A 85 9.38 0.20 11.35
C ILE A 85 10.75 -0.31 11.81
N GLN A 86 11.79 -0.13 11.00
CA GLN A 86 13.17 -0.53 11.35
C GLN A 86 13.70 0.22 12.58
N ASP A 87 13.41 1.52 12.66
CA ASP A 87 13.74 2.39 13.78
C ASP A 87 12.88 2.11 15.03
N ARG A 88 11.85 1.25 14.91
CA ARG A 88 10.82 0.99 15.93
C ARG A 88 10.07 2.25 16.37
N ASP A 89 9.98 3.24 15.48
CA ASP A 89 9.22 4.46 15.71
C ASP A 89 7.74 4.24 15.36
N VAL A 90 6.97 3.92 16.41
CA VAL A 90 5.54 3.61 16.29
C VAL A 90 4.73 4.83 15.84
N GLU A 91 5.06 6.02 16.32
CA GLU A 91 4.32 7.23 16.01
C GLU A 91 4.55 7.67 14.57
N ARG A 92 5.80 7.61 14.10
CA ARG A 92 6.15 7.82 12.69
C ARG A 92 5.47 6.80 11.79
N SER A 93 5.54 5.52 12.15
CA SER A 93 4.87 4.44 11.39
C SER A 93 3.37 4.69 11.26
N ARG A 94 2.71 5.07 12.37
CA ARG A 94 1.27 5.39 12.38
C ARG A 94 0.95 6.62 11.54
N SER A 95 1.73 7.68 11.67
CA SER A 95 1.56 8.92 10.91
C SER A 95 1.65 8.67 9.40
N VAL A 96 2.70 7.97 8.96
CA VAL A 96 2.94 7.62 7.56
C VAL A 96 1.83 6.74 7.00
N MET A 97 1.41 5.70 7.73
CA MET A 97 0.31 4.82 7.32
C MET A 97 -1.01 5.59 7.16
N ARG A 98 -1.34 6.48 8.11
CA ARG A 98 -2.56 7.30 8.01
C ARG A 98 -2.51 8.25 6.81
N ALA A 99 -1.38 8.90 6.58
CA ALA A 99 -1.20 9.80 5.43
C ALA A 99 -1.29 9.02 4.10
N HIS A 100 -0.70 7.84 4.04
CA HIS A 100 -0.74 6.95 2.89
C HIS A 100 -2.18 6.52 2.54
N LEU A 101 -2.92 6.01 3.53
CA LEU A 101 -4.31 5.58 3.34
C LEU A 101 -5.25 6.75 3.02
N LYS A 102 -5.11 7.90 3.69
CA LYS A 102 -5.92 9.09 3.40
C LYS A 102 -5.76 9.49 1.94
N TYR A 103 -4.53 9.51 1.44
CA TYR A 103 -4.24 9.91 0.07
C TYR A 103 -4.81 8.94 -0.98
N LEU A 104 -4.81 7.64 -0.70
CA LEU A 104 -5.37 6.61 -1.60
C LEU A 104 -6.90 6.52 -1.57
N LEU A 105 -7.52 6.69 -0.40
CA LEU A 105 -8.94 6.43 -0.19
C LEU A 105 -9.81 7.69 -0.26
N MET A 106 -9.20 8.86 -0.02
CA MET A 106 -9.86 10.15 -0.10
C MET A 106 -9.09 11.05 -1.09
N PRO A 107 -9.16 10.75 -2.41
CA PRO A 107 -8.70 11.72 -3.38
C PRO A 107 -9.56 12.97 -3.17
N GLU A 108 -8.95 14.09 -2.81
CA GLU A 108 -9.64 15.36 -2.66
C GLU A 108 -10.42 15.66 -3.97
N ARG A 109 -11.71 15.40 -3.92
CA ARG A 109 -12.76 16.01 -4.74
C ARG A 109 -13.87 16.46 -3.81
N GLU A 110 -13.50 17.28 -2.85
CA GLU A 110 -14.41 18.25 -2.23
C GLU A 110 -13.58 19.51 -1.98
N ILE A 111 -13.43 20.32 -3.02
CA ILE A 111 -13.25 21.77 -2.89
C ILE A 111 -14.30 22.36 -3.83
N ASP A 112 -15.37 22.88 -3.20
CA ASP A 112 -16.48 23.74 -3.68
C ASP A 112 -17.01 23.57 -5.12
#